data_AF-A0A803NZS6-F1
#
_entry.id   AF-A0A803NZS6-F1
#
_cell.length_a   1.000
_cell.length_b   1.000
_cell.length_c   1.000
_cell.angle_alpha   90.00
_cell.angle_beta   90.00
_cell.angle_gamma   90.00
#
_symmetry.space_group_name_H-M   'P 1'
#
loop_
_entity.id
_entity.type
_entity.pdbx_description
1 polymer ?
#
loop_
_entity_poly.entity_id
_entity_poly.type
_entity_poly.pdbx_seq_one_letter_code
_entity_poly.pdbx_strand_id
1 'polypeptide(L)'
;MMLRLWKWYQNCLAFHPVKTQVISSGFLWGAGDVAAQYITHTSAKRRLKISDAEADFKVNWKRVAITSSFGFGFVGPVGHFWYEGLDKFLRLKLLQQPKSLRFVATKVAMDAIIFGPLDLFVFFTYMGFSMGKSVQQVKEDVKRDFIPALILEGGIWPIVQVVNFRYVPVRYQLLYVNIFCLLDSAFLSWVEQQKDAAWKQWLSWNSFKERGGSGRL
;
A
#
# COMPACT_ATOMS: atom_id res chain seq x y z
N MET A 1 26.50 4.17 -13.84
CA MET A 1 25.46 3.18 -14.20
C MET A 1 24.05 3.66 -13.86
N MET A 2 23.78 4.09 -12.61
CA MET A 2 22.43 4.52 -12.18
C MET A 2 21.83 5.68 -12.99
N LEU A 3 22.63 6.70 -13.34
CA LEU A 3 22.14 7.83 -14.16
C LEU A 3 21.68 7.42 -15.57
N ARG A 4 22.27 6.36 -16.13
CA ARG A 4 21.88 5.83 -17.45
C ARG A 4 20.57 5.06 -17.37
N LEU A 5 20.41 4.24 -16.33
CA LEU A 5 19.16 3.53 -16.04
C LEU A 5 18.01 4.51 -15.77
N TRP A 6 18.27 5.58 -15.00
CA TRP A 6 17.27 6.63 -14.75
C TRP A 6 16.85 7.34 -16.04
N LYS A 7 17.81 7.78 -16.87
CA LYS A 7 17.50 8.39 -18.17
C LYS A 7 16.72 7.45 -19.09
N TRP A 8 17.07 6.17 -19.13
CA TRP A 8 16.33 5.16 -19.88
C TRP A 8 14.89 5.02 -19.38
N TYR A 9 14.69 4.92 -18.06
CA TYR A 9 13.35 4.88 -17.46
C TYR A 9 12.55 6.14 -17.79
N GLN A 10 13.16 7.32 -17.70
CA GLN A 10 12.51 8.58 -18.08
C GLN A 10 12.07 8.58 -19.54
N ASN A 11 12.89 8.05 -20.45
CA ASN A 11 12.53 7.94 -21.86
C ASN A 11 11.37 6.96 -22.07
N CYS A 12 11.41 5.77 -21.45
CA CYS A 12 10.30 4.81 -21.51
C CYS A 12 9.00 5.41 -20.96
N LEU A 13 9.08 6.13 -19.84
CA LEU A 13 7.92 6.80 -19.24
C LEU A 13 7.38 7.93 -20.13
N ALA A 14 8.24 8.61 -20.91
CA ALA A 14 7.81 9.65 -21.83
C ALA A 14 7.10 9.07 -23.07
N PHE A 15 7.60 7.98 -23.64
CA PHE A 15 7.03 7.36 -24.84
C PHE A 15 5.85 6.42 -24.53
N HIS A 16 5.90 5.70 -23.40
CA HIS A 16 4.91 4.70 -22.99
C HIS A 16 4.62 4.80 -21.48
N PRO A 17 3.95 5.88 -21.03
CA PRO A 17 3.76 6.17 -19.61
C PRO A 17 3.03 5.05 -18.87
N VAL A 18 1.89 4.59 -19.41
CA VAL A 18 1.08 3.53 -18.80
C VAL A 18 1.87 2.21 -18.70
N LYS A 19 2.44 1.74 -19.81
CA LYS A 19 3.16 0.46 -19.86
C LYS A 19 4.35 0.45 -18.89
N THR A 20 5.12 1.54 -18.86
CA THR A 20 6.28 1.67 -17.98
C THR A 20 5.86 1.61 -16.52
N GLN A 21 4.80 2.34 -16.15
CA GLN A 21 4.30 2.34 -14.78
C GLN A 21 3.72 1.00 -14.37
N VAL A 22 2.92 0.35 -15.23
CA VAL A 22 2.37 -0.99 -15.03
C VAL A 22 3.47 -2.02 -14.75
N ILE A 23 4.49 -2.07 -15.62
CA ILE A 23 5.60 -3.01 -15.47
C ILE A 23 6.37 -2.72 -14.18
N SER A 24 6.72 -1.45 -13.93
CA SER A 24 7.46 -1.10 -12.71
C SER A 24 6.69 -1.37 -11.42
N SER A 25 5.36 -1.23 -11.44
CA SER A 25 4.49 -1.53 -10.30
C SER A 25 4.51 -3.01 -9.98
N GLY A 26 4.34 -3.90 -10.97
CA GLY A 26 4.42 -5.34 -10.75
C GLY A 26 5.75 -5.78 -10.11
N PHE A 27 6.88 -5.28 -10.63
CA PHE A 27 8.20 -5.58 -10.07
C PHE A 27 8.37 -5.06 -8.63
N LEU A 28 7.95 -3.82 -8.36
CA LEU A 28 8.09 -3.23 -7.02
C LEU A 28 7.21 -3.94 -5.98
N TRP A 29 5.99 -4.33 -6.36
CA TRP A 29 5.10 -5.09 -5.49
C TRP A 29 5.64 -6.49 -5.20
N GLY A 30 6.17 -7.19 -6.21
CA GLY A 30 6.82 -8.48 -6.01
C GLY A 30 8.06 -8.37 -5.11
N ALA A 31 8.91 -7.36 -5.32
CA ALA A 31 10.08 -7.11 -4.49
C ALA A 31 9.71 -6.75 -3.03
N GLY A 32 8.67 -5.93 -2.84
CA GLY A 32 8.15 -5.58 -1.53
C GLY A 32 7.57 -6.78 -0.79
N ASP A 33 6.93 -7.70 -1.51
CA ASP A 33 6.45 -8.95 -0.93
C ASP A 33 7.59 -9.83 -0.40
N VAL A 34 8.66 -9.99 -1.19
CA VAL A 34 9.87 -10.72 -0.77
C VAL A 34 10.49 -10.07 0.47
N ALA A 35 10.61 -8.74 0.50
CA ALA A 35 11.14 -8.01 1.64
C ALA A 35 10.28 -8.20 2.90
N ALA A 36 8.95 -8.12 2.77
CA ALA A 36 8.02 -8.36 3.87
C ALA A 36 8.10 -9.79 4.41
N GLN A 37 8.19 -10.79 3.52
CA GLN A 37 8.40 -12.19 3.91
C GLN A 37 9.71 -12.37 4.66
N TYR A 38 10.81 -11.78 4.17
CA TYR A 38 12.12 -11.86 4.81
C TYR A 38 12.15 -11.23 6.20
N ILE A 39 11.54 -10.05 6.35
CA ILE A 39 11.43 -9.36 7.63
C ILE A 39 10.59 -10.20 8.60
N THR A 40 9.45 -10.71 8.14
CA THR A 40 8.58 -11.56 8.95
C THR A 40 9.29 -12.83 9.43
N HIS A 41 10.02 -13.51 8.53
CA HIS A 41 10.81 -14.70 8.87
C HIS A 41 11.92 -14.41 9.88
N THR A 42 12.75 -13.41 9.60
CA THR A 42 13.87 -13.02 10.47
C THR A 42 13.37 -12.63 11.86
N SER A 43 12.19 -12.01 11.92
CA SER A 43 11.63 -11.54 13.17
C SER A 43 10.90 -12.62 13.97
N ALA A 44 10.24 -13.58 13.29
CA ALA A 44 9.73 -14.79 13.93
C ALA A 44 10.86 -15.61 14.55
N LYS A 45 11.99 -15.75 13.84
CA LYS A 45 13.20 -16.42 14.33
C LYS A 45 13.74 -15.76 15.61
N ARG A 46 13.84 -14.43 15.64
CA ARG A 46 14.25 -13.66 16.82
C ARG A 46 13.31 -13.85 18.01
N ARG A 47 11.99 -13.83 17.79
CA ARG A 47 10.99 -14.00 18.86
C ARG A 47 11.05 -15.40 19.48
N LEU A 48 11.26 -16.43 18.66
CA LEU A 48 11.25 -17.83 19.09
C LEU A 48 12.64 -18.34 19.54
N LYS A 49 13.68 -17.50 19.52
CA LYS A 49 15.08 -17.87 19.85
C LYS A 49 15.57 -19.13 19.10
N ILE A 50 15.11 -19.32 17.86
CA ILE A 50 15.48 -20.50 17.06
C ILE A 50 16.94 -20.35 16.60
N SER A 51 17.75 -21.40 16.81
CA SER A 51 19.18 -21.45 16.46
C SER A 51 19.40 -21.21 14.96
N ASP A 52 20.55 -20.66 14.58
CA ASP A 52 20.83 -20.29 13.20
C ASP A 52 20.77 -21.45 12.20
N ALA A 53 20.93 -22.68 12.69
CA ALA A 53 20.92 -23.92 11.92
C ALA A 53 19.52 -24.51 11.61
N GLU A 54 18.44 -24.03 12.24
CA GLU A 54 17.12 -24.72 12.20
C GLU A 54 16.04 -24.06 11.33
N ALA A 55 16.25 -22.84 10.82
CA ALA A 55 15.23 -22.12 10.05
C ALA A 55 15.79 -21.50 8.76
N ASP A 56 15.73 -22.28 7.68
CA ASP A 56 15.99 -21.78 6.33
C ASP A 56 14.85 -20.88 5.85
N PHE A 57 15.20 -19.66 5.43
CA PHE A 57 14.25 -18.74 4.82
C PHE A 57 13.77 -19.28 3.46
N LYS A 58 12.48 -19.62 3.36
CA LYS A 58 11.84 -20.03 2.11
C LYS A 58 10.87 -18.97 1.63
N VAL A 59 11.13 -18.41 0.46
CA VAL A 59 10.25 -17.45 -0.21
C VAL A 59 9.00 -18.18 -0.72
N ASN A 60 7.83 -17.69 -0.33
CA ASN A 60 6.55 -18.09 -0.91
C ASN A 60 6.37 -17.41 -2.27
N TRP A 61 6.89 -18.05 -3.32
CA TRP A 61 6.79 -17.56 -4.70
C TRP A 61 5.35 -17.41 -5.20
N LYS A 62 4.41 -18.22 -4.68
CA LYS A 62 2.98 -18.07 -5.02
C LYS A 62 2.48 -16.70 -4.55
N ARG A 63 2.80 -16.30 -3.32
CA ARG A 63 2.40 -14.98 -2.79
C ARG A 63 3.05 -13.83 -3.57
N VAL A 64 4.33 -13.96 -3.90
CA VAL A 64 5.07 -12.98 -4.72
C VAL A 64 4.42 -12.82 -6.10
N ALA A 65 4.05 -13.93 -6.74
CA ALA A 65 3.39 -13.89 -8.05
C ALA A 65 2.02 -13.18 -7.97
N ILE A 66 1.23 -13.46 -6.93
CA ILE A 66 -0.08 -12.84 -6.69
C ILE A 66 0.06 -11.33 -6.44
N THR A 67 0.97 -10.90 -5.56
CA THR A 67 1.15 -9.47 -5.29
C THR A 67 1.76 -8.73 -6.48
N SER A 68 2.68 -9.37 -7.21
CA SER A 68 3.18 -8.84 -8.48
C SER A 68 2.07 -8.69 -9.52
N SER A 69 1.14 -9.64 -9.62
CA SER A 69 0.00 -9.52 -10.54
C SER A 69 -1.00 -8.45 -10.10
N PHE A 70 -1.15 -8.21 -8.78
CA PHE A 70 -1.92 -7.07 -8.27
C PHE A 70 -1.28 -5.74 -8.66
N GLY A 71 0.03 -5.59 -8.46
CA GLY A 71 0.80 -4.41 -8.86
C GLY A 71 0.70 -4.13 -10.35
N PHE A 72 0.79 -5.18 -11.17
CA PHE A 72 0.67 -5.09 -12.62
C PHE A 72 -0.76 -4.79 -13.10
N GLY A 73 -1.76 -5.52 -12.60
CA GLY A 73 -3.12 -5.52 -13.13
C GLY A 73 -4.02 -4.45 -12.53
N PHE A 74 -3.76 -3.98 -11.31
CA PHE A 74 -4.60 -3.02 -10.60
C PHE A 74 -3.83 -1.73 -10.29
N VAL A 75 -2.79 -1.80 -9.46
CA VAL A 75 -2.12 -0.59 -8.95
C VAL A 75 -1.45 0.21 -10.07
N GLY A 76 -0.80 -0.48 -11.00
CA GLY A 76 -0.20 0.11 -12.19
C GLY A 76 -1.17 0.95 -13.03
N PRO A 77 -2.22 0.33 -13.62
CA PRO A 77 -3.14 1.06 -14.49
C PRO A 77 -4.05 2.01 -13.69
N VAL A 78 -4.64 1.56 -12.58
CA VAL A 78 -5.60 2.36 -11.81
C VAL A 78 -4.88 3.53 -11.15
N GLY A 79 -3.71 3.31 -10.55
CA GLY A 79 -2.90 4.38 -9.95
C GLY A 79 -2.44 5.42 -10.98
N HIS A 80 -2.08 5.00 -12.20
CA HIS A 80 -1.72 5.93 -13.28
C HIS A 80 -2.88 6.88 -13.60
N PHE A 81 -4.03 6.31 -13.93
CA PHE A 81 -5.22 7.09 -14.30
C PHE A 81 -5.76 7.90 -13.13
N TRP A 82 -5.63 7.40 -11.90
CA TRP A 82 -6.02 8.11 -10.70
C TRP A 82 -5.20 9.39 -10.51
N TYR A 83 -3.87 9.31 -10.49
CA TYR A 83 -3.04 10.50 -10.25
C TYR A 83 -3.09 11.52 -11.39
N GLU A 84 -3.14 11.04 -12.63
CA GLU A 84 -3.32 11.93 -13.79
C GLU A 84 -4.73 12.54 -13.82
N GLY A 85 -5.76 11.75 -13.51
CA GLY A 85 -7.15 12.19 -13.43
C GLY A 85 -7.37 13.23 -12.33
N LEU A 86 -6.84 13.00 -11.13
CA LEU A 86 -6.85 13.98 -10.04
C LEU A 86 -6.17 15.27 -10.48
N ASP A 87 -4.98 15.20 -11.08
CA ASP A 87 -4.28 16.41 -11.51
C ASP A 87 -5.09 17.22 -12.52
N LYS A 88 -5.67 16.56 -13.53
CA LYS A 88 -6.54 17.19 -14.53
C LYS A 88 -7.81 17.76 -13.89
N PHE A 89 -8.46 17.03 -13.00
CA PHE A 89 -9.69 17.47 -12.34
C PHE A 89 -9.45 18.72 -11.49
N LEU A 90 -8.42 18.72 -10.64
CA LEU A 90 -8.13 19.89 -9.79
C LEU A 90 -7.74 21.12 -10.61
N ARG A 91 -7.00 20.96 -11.71
CA ARG A 91 -6.59 22.08 -12.58
C ARG A 91 -7.73 22.60 -13.45
N LEU A 92 -8.48 21.71 -14.09
CA LEU A 92 -9.43 22.08 -15.15
C LEU A 92 -10.85 22.32 -14.61
N LYS A 93 -11.26 21.60 -13.56
CA LYS A 93 -12.60 21.75 -12.96
C LYS A 93 -12.58 22.64 -11.74
N LEU A 94 -11.64 22.43 -10.82
CA LEU A 94 -11.56 23.23 -9.59
C LEU A 94 -10.67 24.48 -9.74
N LEU A 95 -10.04 24.68 -10.91
CA LEU A 95 -9.20 25.83 -11.24
C LEU A 95 -8.11 26.13 -10.18
N GLN A 96 -7.62 25.08 -9.54
CA GLN A 96 -6.64 25.22 -8.46
C GLN A 96 -5.23 25.35 -9.01
N GLN A 97 -4.46 26.27 -8.42
CA GLN A 97 -3.07 26.47 -8.79
C GLN A 97 -2.23 25.24 -8.42
N PRO A 98 -1.48 24.66 -9.36
CA PRO A 98 -0.63 23.50 -9.09
C PRO A 98 0.32 23.79 -7.93
N LYS A 99 0.48 22.81 -7.05
CA LYS A 99 1.35 22.87 -5.87
C LYS A 99 0.94 23.90 -4.79
N SER A 100 -0.20 24.59 -4.93
CA SER A 100 -0.75 25.39 -3.83
C SER A 100 -1.14 24.47 -2.66
N LEU A 101 -1.18 25.03 -1.45
CA LEU A 101 -1.58 24.26 -0.26
C LEU A 101 -2.97 23.63 -0.44
N ARG A 102 -3.91 24.39 -1.03
CA ARG A 102 -5.26 23.91 -1.36
C ARG A 102 -5.24 22.73 -2.33
N PHE A 103 -4.42 22.83 -3.39
CA PHE A 103 -4.25 21.76 -4.38
C PHE A 103 -3.73 20.46 -3.75
N VAL A 104 -2.69 20.57 -2.94
CA VAL A 104 -2.11 19.40 -2.26
C VAL A 104 -3.10 18.83 -1.26
N ALA A 105 -3.72 19.66 -0.42
CA ALA A 105 -4.69 19.21 0.58
C ALA A 105 -5.91 18.51 -0.07
N THR A 106 -6.47 19.07 -1.14
CA THR A 106 -7.57 18.43 -1.86
C THR A 106 -7.14 17.09 -2.48
N LYS A 107 -5.95 17.02 -3.09
CA LYS A 107 -5.44 15.75 -3.62
C LYS A 107 -5.26 14.69 -2.52
N VAL A 108 -4.63 15.05 -1.40
CA VAL A 108 -4.43 14.13 -0.27
C VAL A 108 -5.76 13.67 0.30
N ALA A 109 -6.74 14.57 0.46
CA ALA A 109 -8.06 14.21 0.96
C ALA A 109 -8.79 13.24 0.01
N MET A 110 -8.75 13.50 -1.30
CA MET A 110 -9.35 12.60 -2.29
C MET A 110 -8.66 11.23 -2.30
N ASP A 111 -7.33 11.21 -2.20
CA ASP A 111 -6.57 9.97 -2.14
C ASP A 111 -6.91 9.17 -0.87
N ALA A 112 -6.89 9.83 0.30
CA ALA A 112 -7.14 9.17 1.59
C ALA A 112 -8.60 8.72 1.80
N ILE A 113 -9.59 9.44 1.24
CA ILE A 113 -11.01 9.16 1.47
C ILE A 113 -11.60 8.25 0.39
N ILE A 114 -11.09 8.32 -0.84
CA ILE A 114 -11.65 7.56 -1.97
C ILE A 114 -10.73 6.40 -2.33
N PHE A 115 -9.48 6.71 -2.67
CA PHE A 115 -8.57 5.71 -3.23
C PHE A 115 -8.06 4.74 -2.16
N GLY A 116 -7.64 5.24 -1.00
CA GLY A 116 -7.12 4.43 0.10
C GLY A 116 -8.09 3.31 0.55
N PRO A 117 -9.35 3.62 0.93
CA PRO A 117 -10.31 2.61 1.33
C PRO A 117 -10.64 1.62 0.21
N LEU A 118 -10.74 2.11 -1.04
CA LEU A 118 -11.03 1.27 -2.20
C LEU A 118 -9.88 0.31 -2.51
N ASP A 119 -8.66 0.83 -2.60
CA ASP A 119 -7.44 0.07 -2.85
C ASP A 119 -7.24 -1.01 -1.78
N LEU A 120 -7.36 -0.62 -0.51
CA LEU A 120 -7.24 -1.54 0.62
C LEU A 120 -8.30 -2.66 0.55
N PHE A 121 -9.55 -2.32 0.26
CA PHE A 121 -10.63 -3.30 0.17
C PHE A 121 -10.40 -4.28 -0.97
N VAL A 122 -10.01 -3.78 -2.15
CA VAL A 122 -9.71 -4.60 -3.32
C VAL A 122 -8.49 -5.48 -3.03
N PHE A 123 -7.45 -4.95 -2.39
CA PHE A 123 -6.26 -5.69 -2.02
C PHE A 123 -6.58 -6.88 -1.09
N PHE A 124 -7.28 -6.65 0.03
CA PHE A 124 -7.66 -7.72 0.96
C PHE A 124 -8.49 -8.80 0.28
N THR A 125 -9.46 -8.38 -0.53
CA THR A 125 -10.37 -9.28 -1.24
C THR A 125 -9.60 -10.11 -2.27
N TYR A 126 -8.78 -9.46 -3.09
CA TYR A 126 -7.95 -10.10 -4.11
C TYR A 126 -6.97 -11.10 -3.49
N MET A 127 -6.21 -10.67 -2.48
CA MET A 127 -5.26 -11.53 -1.78
C MET A 127 -5.94 -12.74 -1.15
N GLY A 128 -7.10 -12.54 -0.52
CA GLY A 128 -7.88 -13.63 0.06
C GLY A 128 -8.25 -14.70 -0.96
N PHE A 129 -8.88 -14.29 -2.07
CA PHE A 129 -9.30 -15.22 -3.11
C PHE A 129 -8.13 -15.87 -3.85
N SER A 130 -7.11 -15.11 -4.22
CA SER A 130 -5.93 -15.65 -4.92
C SER A 130 -5.13 -16.64 -4.06
N MET A 131 -5.22 -16.53 -2.74
CA MET A 131 -4.64 -17.50 -1.81
C MET A 131 -5.53 -18.73 -1.58
N GLY A 132 -6.74 -18.76 -2.14
CA GLY A 132 -7.66 -19.90 -2.08
C GLY A 132 -8.64 -19.88 -0.90
N LYS A 133 -8.84 -18.73 -0.25
CA LYS A 133 -9.83 -18.59 0.84
C LYS A 133 -11.25 -18.61 0.28
N SER A 134 -12.19 -19.13 1.06
CA SER A 134 -13.62 -19.07 0.74
C SER A 134 -14.18 -17.65 0.90
N VAL A 135 -15.33 -17.37 0.30
CA VAL A 135 -16.00 -16.07 0.42
C VAL A 135 -16.26 -15.69 1.88
N GLN A 136 -16.66 -16.66 2.71
CA GLN A 136 -16.91 -16.46 4.14
C GLN A 136 -15.63 -16.05 4.87
N GLN A 137 -14.52 -16.74 4.61
CA GLN A 137 -13.21 -16.42 5.21
C GLN A 137 -12.72 -15.03 4.80
N VAL A 138 -12.83 -14.67 3.51
CA VAL A 138 -12.45 -13.33 3.03
C VAL A 138 -13.30 -12.26 3.71
N LYS A 139 -14.62 -12.48 3.83
CA LYS A 139 -15.53 -11.54 4.49
C LYS A 139 -15.18 -11.35 5.98
N GLU A 140 -14.80 -12.41 6.67
CA GLU A 140 -14.38 -12.35 8.07
C GLU A 140 -13.05 -11.60 8.23
N ASP A 141 -12.06 -11.91 7.38
CA ASP A 141 -10.76 -11.22 7.38
C ASP A 141 -10.92 -9.72 7.11
N VAL A 142 -11.70 -9.34 6.08
CA VAL A 142 -12.00 -7.92 5.80
C VAL A 142 -12.68 -7.27 7.00
N LYS A 143 -13.70 -7.91 7.59
CA LYS A 143 -14.39 -7.35 8.78
C LYS A 143 -13.49 -7.19 10.01
N ARG A 144 -12.44 -8.01 10.13
CA ARG A 144 -11.50 -8.00 11.25
C ARG A 144 -10.40 -6.96 11.01
N ASP A 145 -9.81 -6.95 9.84
CA ASP A 145 -8.53 -6.28 9.59
C ASP A 145 -8.67 -4.96 8.84
N PHE A 146 -9.77 -4.74 8.11
CA PHE A 146 -9.92 -3.57 7.24
C PHE A 146 -9.89 -2.24 8.01
N ILE A 147 -10.65 -2.11 9.11
CA ILE A 147 -10.69 -0.87 9.88
C ILE A 147 -9.36 -0.59 10.60
N PRO A 148 -8.75 -1.57 11.31
CA PRO A 148 -7.42 -1.38 11.88
C PRO A 148 -6.37 -0.97 10.84
N ALA A 149 -6.36 -1.63 9.68
CA ALA A 149 -5.45 -1.29 8.59
C ALA A 149 -5.74 0.12 8.07
N LEU A 150 -7.00 0.47 7.80
CA LEU A 150 -7.37 1.80 7.31
C LEU A 150 -6.94 2.93 8.25
N ILE A 151 -7.06 2.74 9.57
CA ILE A 151 -6.60 3.73 10.55
C ILE A 151 -5.07 3.87 10.52
N LEU A 152 -4.36 2.75 10.43
CA LEU A 152 -2.89 2.73 10.41
C LEU A 152 -2.36 3.39 9.14
N GLU A 153 -2.87 2.96 7.98
CA GLU A 153 -2.54 3.55 6.68
C GLU A 153 -2.93 5.03 6.64
N GLY A 154 -4.11 5.37 7.14
CA GLY A 154 -4.63 6.73 7.21
C GLY A 154 -3.82 7.67 8.11
N GLY A 155 -2.97 7.15 8.99
CA GLY A 155 -2.03 7.97 9.77
C GLY A 155 -0.75 8.32 9.01
N ILE A 156 -0.20 7.36 8.26
CA ILE A 156 1.13 7.47 7.65
C ILE A 156 1.04 8.01 6.22
N TRP A 157 0.12 7.47 5.41
CA TRP A 157 0.02 7.80 3.99
C TRP A 157 -0.27 9.25 3.69
N PRO A 158 -1.09 10.01 4.45
CA PRO A 158 -1.29 11.43 4.17
C PRO A 158 0.02 12.22 4.20
N ILE A 159 0.94 11.89 5.11
CA ILE A 159 2.25 12.55 5.19
C ILE A 159 3.07 12.24 3.93
N VAL A 160 3.12 10.96 3.56
CA VAL A 160 3.80 10.49 2.34
C VAL A 160 3.22 11.16 1.09
N GLN A 161 1.89 11.29 1.01
CA GLN A 161 1.18 11.89 -0.12
C GLN A 161 1.29 13.41 -0.19
N VAL A 162 1.38 14.11 0.95
CA VAL A 162 1.69 15.55 0.97
C VAL A 162 3.03 15.81 0.27
N VAL A 163 4.06 15.03 0.62
CA VAL A 163 5.38 15.14 -0.01
C VAL A 163 5.30 14.80 -1.50
N ASN A 164 4.61 13.71 -1.83
CA ASN A 164 4.40 13.28 -3.22
C ASN A 164 3.76 14.38 -4.08
N PHE A 165 2.59 14.87 -3.69
CA PHE A 165 1.84 15.83 -4.49
C PHE A 165 2.43 17.25 -4.49
N ARG A 166 3.25 17.61 -3.49
CA ARG A 166 3.92 18.91 -3.44
C ARG A 166 5.17 18.96 -4.31
N TYR A 167 5.98 17.90 -4.29
CA TYR A 167 7.34 17.92 -4.84
C TYR A 167 7.53 17.01 -6.06
N VAL A 168 6.76 15.92 -6.18
CA VAL A 168 6.94 14.94 -7.24
C VAL A 168 6.04 15.28 -8.45
N PRO A 169 6.60 15.38 -9.67
CA PRO A 169 5.79 15.56 -10.88
C PRO A 169 4.84 14.37 -11.08
N VAL A 170 3.62 14.63 -11.56
CA VAL A 170 2.52 13.64 -11.72
C VAL A 170 2.97 12.31 -12.34
N ARG A 171 3.79 12.38 -13.40
CA ARG A 171 4.31 11.20 -14.09
C ARG A 171 5.14 10.25 -13.21
N TYR A 172 5.71 10.73 -12.09
CA TYR A 172 6.51 9.95 -11.16
C TYR A 172 5.78 9.66 -9.84
N GLN A 173 4.57 10.18 -9.64
CA GLN A 173 3.83 10.05 -8.37
C GLN A 173 3.53 8.58 -8.04
N LEU A 174 3.17 7.78 -9.05
CA LEU A 174 2.95 6.35 -8.86
C LEU A 174 4.24 5.59 -8.53
N LEU A 175 5.36 5.92 -9.18
CA LEU A 175 6.65 5.31 -8.86
C LEU A 175 7.05 5.60 -7.41
N TYR A 176 6.88 6.85 -6.97
CA TYR A 176 7.13 7.26 -5.60
C TYR A 176 6.30 6.43 -4.62
N VAL A 177 4.99 6.31 -4.87
CA VAL A 177 4.07 5.53 -4.03
C VAL A 177 4.49 4.07 -3.96
N ASN A 178 4.77 3.42 -5.10
CA ASN A 178 5.19 2.02 -5.11
C ASN A 178 6.50 1.75 -4.34
N ILE A 179 7.44 2.70 -4.34
CA ILE A 179 8.66 2.61 -3.53
C ILE A 179 8.31 2.67 -2.03
N PHE A 180 7.41 3.58 -1.65
CA PHE A 180 6.95 3.66 -0.26
C PHE A 180 6.10 2.46 0.15
N CYS A 181 5.32 1.83 -0.75
CA CYS A 181 4.62 0.57 -0.47
C CYS A 181 5.60 -0.56 -0.09
N LEU A 182 6.79 -0.60 -0.70
CA LEU A 182 7.84 -1.56 -0.33
C LEU A 182 8.34 -1.31 1.11
N LEU A 183 8.55 -0.04 1.46
CA LEU A 183 8.95 0.37 2.82
C LEU A 183 7.85 0.12 3.84
N ASP A 184 6.61 0.37 3.44
CA ASP A 184 5.43 0.17 4.27
C ASP A 184 5.19 -1.31 4.55
N SER A 185 5.32 -2.17 3.53
CA SER A 185 5.27 -3.62 3.70
C SER A 185 6.32 -4.14 4.71
N ALA A 186 7.51 -3.53 4.71
CA ALA A 186 8.56 -3.80 5.69
C ALA A 186 8.21 -3.26 7.09
N PHE A 187 7.69 -2.03 7.17
CA PHE A 187 7.31 -1.37 8.40
C PHE A 187 6.12 -2.05 9.08
N LEU A 188 5.06 -2.39 8.36
CA LEU A 188 3.90 -3.12 8.87
C LEU A 188 4.30 -4.50 9.39
N SER A 189 5.15 -5.20 8.65
CA SER A 189 5.70 -6.50 9.09
C SER A 189 6.47 -6.35 10.42
N TRP A 190 7.20 -5.24 10.60
CA TRP A 190 7.88 -4.91 11.85
C TRP A 190 6.92 -4.52 12.97
N VAL A 191 5.96 -3.65 12.68
CA VAL A 191 4.91 -3.22 13.59
C VAL A 191 4.12 -4.41 14.10
N GLU A 192 3.72 -5.33 13.22
CA GLU A 192 2.98 -6.56 13.56
C GLU A 192 3.68 -7.38 14.66
N GLN A 193 5.01 -7.28 14.77
CA GLN A 193 5.80 -7.97 15.79
C GLN A 193 5.61 -7.40 17.19
N GLN A 194 5.28 -6.11 17.32
CA GLN A 194 5.03 -5.46 18.61
C GLN A 194 3.61 -5.78 19.14
N LYS A 195 3.15 -7.04 19.10
CA LYS A 195 1.78 -7.44 19.50
C LYS A 195 1.41 -7.01 20.94
N ASP A 196 2.39 -6.74 21.80
CA ASP A 196 2.20 -6.28 23.18
C ASP A 196 2.32 -4.75 23.36
N ALA A 197 2.40 -3.99 22.27
CA ALA A 197 2.47 -2.53 22.36
C ALA A 197 1.09 -1.93 22.72
N ALA A 198 1.08 -1.06 23.73
CA ALA A 198 -0.12 -0.45 24.30
C ALA A 198 -1.07 0.20 23.28
N TRP A 199 -0.54 0.74 22.18
CA TRP A 199 -1.34 1.40 21.14
C TRP A 199 -2.16 0.42 20.28
N LYS A 200 -1.73 -0.84 20.12
CA LYS A 200 -2.49 -1.88 19.42
C LYS A 200 -3.68 -2.37 20.23
N GLN A 201 -3.49 -2.54 21.54
CA GLN A 201 -4.58 -2.87 22.44
C GLN A 201 -5.63 -1.76 22.43
N TRP A 202 -5.21 -0.49 22.41
CA TRP A 202 -6.10 0.67 22.27
C TRP A 202 -6.90 0.67 20.95
N LEU A 203 -6.27 0.37 19.80
CA LEU A 203 -6.97 0.23 18.51
C LEU A 203 -7.96 -0.95 18.50
N SER A 204 -7.57 -2.10 19.06
CA SER A 204 -8.48 -3.26 19.18
C SER A 204 -9.64 -3.01 20.15
N TRP A 205 -9.40 -2.24 21.21
CA TRP A 205 -10.39 -1.93 22.23
C TRP A 205 -11.45 -0.95 21.71
N ASN A 206 -11.04 0.08 20.96
CA ASN A 206 -11.99 1.04 20.38
C ASN A 206 -12.88 0.41 19.30
N SER A 207 -12.34 -0.49 18.46
CA SER A 207 -13.15 -1.23 17.48
C SER A 207 -14.14 -2.22 18.11
N PHE A 208 -13.85 -2.74 19.31
CA PHE A 208 -14.79 -3.54 20.10
C PHE A 208 -15.88 -2.70 20.78
N LYS A 209 -15.52 -1.50 21.27
CA LYS A 209 -16.45 -0.58 21.95
C LYS A 209 -17.53 -0.05 21.01
N GLU A 210 -17.21 0.15 19.73
CA GLU A 210 -18.21 0.56 18.71
C GLU A 210 -19.21 -0.56 18.35
N ARG A 211 -18.84 -1.85 18.49
CA ARG A 211 -19.76 -2.98 18.26
C ARG A 211 -20.61 -3.33 19.50
N GLY A 212 -20.20 -2.92 20.69
CA GLY A 212 -20.95 -3.15 21.95
C GLY A 212 -21.97 -2.06 22.31
N GLY A 213 -22.07 -0.98 21.53
CA GLY A 213 -22.87 0.20 21.88
C GLY A 213 -24.33 0.23 21.40
N SER A 214 -24.77 -0.70 20.55
CA SER A 214 -26.13 -0.69 19.96
C SER A 214 -27.08 -1.72 20.58
N GLY A 215 -26.94 -1.97 21.89
CA GLY A 215 -27.70 -3.00 22.62
C GLY A 215 -28.24 -2.52 23.96
N ARG A 216 -28.71 -1.28 24.05
CA ARG A 216 -29.61 -0.84 25.14
C ARG A 216 -30.56 0.24 24.60
N LEU A 217 -31.77 -0.19 24.25
CA LEU A 217 -33.06 0.34 24.73
C LEU A 217 -34.12 -0.74 24.45
#